data_AF-A0A4R1B1F9-F1
#
_entry.id   AF-A0A4R1B1F9-F1
#
_cell.length_a   1.000
_cell.length_b   1.000
_cell.length_c   1.000
_cell.angle_alpha   90.00
_cell.angle_beta   90.00
_cell.angle_gamma   90.00
#
_symmetry.space_group_name_H-M   'P 1'
#
loop_
_entity.id
_entity.type
_entity.pdbx_description
1 polymer ?
#
loop_
_entity_poly.entity_id
_entity_poly.type
_entity_poly.pdbx_seq_one_letter_code
_entity_poly.pdbx_strand_id
1 'polypeptide(L)'
;MQMIEWLSSFLESDNTKLIYILALIMGANIIDFTIGWLNAKFNPKMKFSSSKAIFGIARKLLLFILLVYSIPMALLMPEPLGISALYVLYIGYLVSEINSVLNHFKLADDDKTVDPFVNFFKKIFEKGDKQ
;
A
#
# COMPACT_ATOMS: atom_id res chain seq x y z
N MET A 1 -27.24 -5.31 10.74
CA MET A 1 -26.78 -6.59 10.14
C MET A 1 -26.52 -6.45 8.64
N GLN A 2 -27.42 -5.83 7.85
CA GLN A 2 -27.25 -5.64 6.40
C GLN A 2 -25.85 -5.12 5.95
N MET A 3 -25.28 -4.12 6.62
CA MET A 3 -23.94 -3.61 6.27
C MET A 3 -22.82 -4.64 6.52
N ILE A 4 -22.91 -5.39 7.61
CA ILE A 4 -21.90 -6.41 7.96
C ILE A 4 -22.02 -7.60 7.00
N GLU A 5 -23.24 -8.01 6.65
CA GLU A 5 -23.49 -9.04 5.63
C GLU A 5 -22.95 -8.61 4.26
N TRP A 6 -23.17 -7.35 3.87
CA TRP A 6 -22.60 -6.79 2.64
C TRP A 6 -21.07 -6.77 2.66
N LEU A 7 -20.43 -6.45 3.78
CA LEU A 7 -18.97 -6.54 3.92
C LEU A 7 -18.48 -7.99 3.90
N SER A 8 -19.27 -8.92 4.45
CA SER A 8 -18.94 -10.34 4.51
C SER A 8 -18.97 -11.01 3.14
N SER A 9 -19.81 -10.53 2.21
CA SER A 9 -19.85 -11.08 0.85
C SER A 9 -18.53 -10.90 0.09
N PHE A 10 -17.77 -9.85 0.38
CA PHE A 10 -16.42 -9.67 -0.18
C PHE A 10 -15.42 -10.73 0.31
N LEU A 11 -15.73 -11.43 1.40
CA LEU A 11 -14.88 -12.45 2.01
C LEU A 11 -15.22 -13.87 1.54
N GLU A 12 -16.13 -14.04 0.58
CA GLU A 12 -16.60 -15.35 0.12
C GLU A 12 -15.57 -16.10 -0.74
N SER A 13 -14.80 -15.40 -1.58
CA SER A 13 -13.79 -16.00 -2.46
C SER A 13 -12.45 -15.28 -2.37
N ASP A 14 -11.37 -15.95 -2.77
CA ASP A 14 -10.05 -15.30 -2.82
C ASP A 14 -10.02 -14.12 -3.80
N ASN A 15 -10.72 -14.24 -4.93
CA ASN A 15 -10.82 -13.15 -5.90
C ASN A 15 -11.50 -11.91 -5.29
N THR A 16 -12.62 -12.09 -4.61
CA THR A 16 -13.33 -10.98 -3.95
C THR A 16 -12.53 -10.40 -2.78
N LYS A 17 -11.81 -11.24 -2.02
CA LYS A 17 -10.92 -10.77 -0.94
C LYS A 17 -9.76 -9.95 -1.47
N LEU A 18 -9.11 -10.38 -2.55
CA LEU A 18 -8.01 -9.65 -3.16
C LEU A 18 -8.47 -8.28 -3.69
N ILE A 19 -9.63 -8.21 -4.33
CA ILE A 19 -10.25 -6.94 -4.73
C ILE A 19 -10.58 -6.07 -3.51
N TYR A 20 -11.10 -6.67 -2.44
CA TYR A 20 -11.41 -5.96 -1.21
C TYR A 20 -10.15 -5.36 -0.56
N ILE A 21 -9.03 -6.09 -0.54
CA ILE A 21 -7.75 -5.57 -0.05
C ILE A 21 -7.25 -4.42 -0.94
N LEU A 22 -7.38 -4.51 -2.27
CA LEU A 22 -7.03 -3.40 -3.18
C LEU A 22 -7.88 -2.15 -2.90
N ALA A 23 -9.17 -2.31 -2.59
CA ALA A 23 -10.03 -1.20 -2.20
C ALA A 23 -9.58 -0.56 -0.88
N LEU A 24 -9.21 -1.38 0.13
CA LEU A 24 -8.64 -0.89 1.39
C LEU A 24 -7.33 -0.13 1.17
N ILE A 25 -6.45 -0.66 0.32
CA ILE A 25 -5.19 -0.01 -0.08
C ILE A 25 -5.46 1.35 -0.72
N MET A 26 -6.43 1.43 -1.64
CA MET A 26 -6.78 2.68 -2.30
C MET A 26 -7.35 3.69 -1.29
N GLY A 27 -8.19 3.23 -0.36
CA GLY A 27 -8.69 4.04 0.74
C GLY A 27 -7.56 4.59 1.62
N ALA A 28 -6.61 3.74 2.02
CA ALA A 28 -5.45 4.14 2.82
C ALA A 28 -4.60 5.18 2.08
N ASN A 29 -4.35 4.99 0.79
CA ASN A 29 -3.63 5.94 -0.06
C ASN A 29 -4.29 7.33 -0.13
N ILE A 30 -5.62 7.37 -0.25
CA ILE A 30 -6.40 8.63 -0.27
C ILE A 30 -6.30 9.34 1.09
N ILE A 31 -6.48 8.60 2.18
CA ILE A 31 -6.40 9.13 3.54
C ILE A 31 -5.01 9.68 3.80
N ASP A 32 -3.97 8.90 3.50
CA ASP A 32 -2.58 9.28 3.67
C ASP A 32 -2.23 10.56 2.91
N PHE A 33 -2.56 10.61 1.61
CA PHE A 33 -2.32 11.80 0.80
C PHE A 33 -3.03 13.02 1.35
N THR A 34 -4.29 12.87 1.75
CA THR A 34 -5.09 13.96 2.29
C THR A 34 -4.49 14.51 3.59
N ILE A 35 -4.14 13.63 4.53
CA ILE A 35 -3.56 14.06 5.82
C ILE A 35 -2.16 14.64 5.61
N GLY A 36 -1.32 14.01 4.78
CA GLY A 36 0.00 14.50 4.44
C GLY A 36 -0.05 15.89 3.81
N TRP A 37 -1.02 16.13 2.92
CA TRP A 37 -1.27 17.44 2.33
C TRP A 37 -1.72 18.48 3.37
N LEU A 38 -2.68 18.14 4.24
CA LEU A 38 -3.15 19.03 5.31
C LEU A 38 -2.01 19.39 6.25
N ASN A 39 -1.23 18.40 6.69
CA ASN A 39 -0.06 18.59 7.54
C ASN A 39 0.97 19.52 6.87
N ALA A 40 1.26 19.36 5.58
CA ALA A 40 2.19 20.25 4.88
C ALA A 40 1.66 21.68 4.70
N LYS A 41 0.34 21.84 4.53
CA LYS A 41 -0.30 23.16 4.34
C LYS A 41 -0.38 23.97 5.64
N PHE A 42 -0.64 23.33 6.78
CA PHE A 42 -0.84 24.02 8.06
C PHE A 42 0.41 24.14 8.92
N ASN A 43 1.53 23.52 8.53
CA ASN A 43 2.74 23.50 9.35
C ASN A 43 3.72 24.59 8.89
N PRO A 44 3.90 25.69 9.66
CA PRO A 44 4.67 26.86 9.24
C PRO A 44 6.18 26.60 9.09
N LYS A 45 6.68 25.46 9.59
CA LYS A 45 8.08 25.02 9.48
C LYS A 45 8.39 24.30 8.18
N MET A 46 7.38 23.83 7.43
CA MET A 46 7.58 23.15 6.16
C MET A 46 7.29 24.11 4.99
N LYS A 47 8.30 24.41 4.17
CA LYS A 47 8.06 24.99 2.84
C LYS A 47 7.40 23.92 1.97
N PHE A 48 6.12 24.08 1.72
CA PHE A 48 5.38 23.26 0.78
C PHE A 48 6.12 23.26 -0.58
N SER A 49 6.45 22.08 -1.08
CA SER A 49 7.06 21.90 -2.40
C SER A 49 6.14 21.05 -3.24
N SER A 50 5.53 21.67 -4.25
CA SER A 50 4.62 21.00 -5.18
C SER A 50 5.30 19.81 -5.88
N SER A 51 6.60 19.90 -6.17
CA SER A 51 7.38 18.81 -6.77
C SER A 51 7.46 17.59 -5.84
N LYS A 52 7.69 17.78 -4.53
CA LYS A 52 7.70 16.68 -3.56
C LYS A 52 6.32 16.03 -3.42
N ALA A 53 5.26 16.84 -3.43
CA ALA A 53 3.89 16.34 -3.37
C ALA A 53 3.54 15.49 -4.60
N ILE A 54 3.85 15.97 -5.81
CA ILE A 54 3.65 15.23 -7.06
C ILE A 54 4.44 13.93 -7.07
N PHE A 55 5.70 13.95 -6.62
CA PHE A 55 6.53 12.74 -6.56
C PHE A 55 5.94 11.69 -5.59
N GLY A 56 5.41 12.12 -4.45
CA GLY A 56 4.71 11.25 -3.49
C GLY A 56 3.49 10.56 -4.11
N ILE A 57 2.65 11.32 -4.82
CA ILE A 57 1.47 10.77 -5.52
C ILE A 57 1.91 9.81 -6.65
N ALA A 58 2.84 10.24 -7.50
CA ALA A 58 3.31 9.43 -8.63
C ALA A 58 3.85 8.08 -8.17
N ARG A 59 4.61 8.07 -7.05
CA ARG A 59 5.09 6.84 -6.43
C ARG A 59 3.96 5.92 -6.00
N LYS A 60 2.95 6.42 -5.28
CA LYS A 60 1.79 5.62 -4.84
C LYS A 60 1.01 5.06 -6.02
N LEU A 61 0.83 5.85 -7.07
CA LEU A 61 0.19 5.40 -8.32
C LEU A 61 0.99 4.29 -8.99
N LEU A 62 2.32 4.41 -9.10
CA LEU A 62 3.17 3.37 -9.67
C LEU A 62 3.10 2.07 -8.87
N LEU A 63 3.14 2.16 -7.54
CA LEU A 63 2.99 0.98 -6.67
C LEU A 63 1.60 0.36 -6.82
N PHE A 64 0.54 1.16 -6.89
CA PHE A 64 -0.80 0.64 -7.10
C PHE A 64 -0.97 -0.03 -8.48
N ILE A 65 -0.40 0.56 -9.54
CA ILE A 65 -0.36 -0.06 -10.88
C ILE A 65 0.35 -1.41 -10.82
N LEU A 66 1.48 -1.50 -10.09
CA LEU A 66 2.19 -2.77 -9.88
C LEU A 66 1.29 -3.82 -9.22
N LEU A 67 0.51 -3.46 -8.21
CA LEU A 67 -0.41 -4.38 -7.55
C LEU A 67 -1.47 -4.92 -8.52
N VAL A 68 -2.08 -4.05 -9.32
CA VAL A 68 -3.09 -4.44 -10.32
C VAL A 68 -2.46 -5.30 -11.42
N TYR A 69 -1.27 -4.92 -11.91
CA TYR A 69 -0.54 -5.69 -12.91
C TYR A 69 -0.11 -7.08 -12.40
N SER A 70 0.06 -7.23 -11.10
CA SER A 70 0.39 -8.52 -10.49
C SER A 70 -0.76 -9.55 -10.61
N ILE A 71 -2.01 -9.11 -10.80
CA ILE A 71 -3.17 -10.01 -10.96
C ILE A 71 -3.00 -10.94 -12.17
N PRO A 72 -2.86 -10.43 -13.42
CA PRO A 72 -2.66 -11.31 -14.57
C PRO A 72 -1.37 -12.12 -14.47
N MET A 73 -0.32 -11.58 -13.82
CA MET A 73 0.92 -12.34 -13.57
C MET A 73 0.70 -13.53 -12.64
N ALA A 74 -0.13 -13.38 -11.61
CA ALA A 74 -0.45 -14.46 -10.69
C ALA A 74 -1.24 -15.59 -11.36
N LEU A 75 -2.08 -15.28 -12.36
CA LEU A 75 -2.81 -16.28 -13.14
C LEU A 75 -1.89 -17.18 -13.98
N LEU A 76 -0.65 -16.75 -14.24
CA LEU A 76 0.36 -17.56 -14.95
C LEU A 76 1.06 -18.57 -14.02
N MET A 77 0.86 -18.44 -12.71
CA MET A 77 1.52 -19.29 -11.72
C MET A 77 0.63 -20.50 -11.36
N PRO A 78 1.23 -21.65 -11.00
CA PRO A 78 0.47 -22.79 -10.49
C PRO A 78 -0.31 -22.42 -9.22
N GLU A 79 -1.51 -22.95 -9.05
CA GLU A 79 -2.22 -22.85 -7.78
C GLU A 79 -1.51 -23.68 -6.68
N PRO A 80 -1.43 -23.18 -5.43
CA PRO A 80 -1.98 -21.92 -4.92
C PRO A 80 -0.96 -20.75 -4.92
N LEU A 81 0.17 -20.88 -5.62
CA LEU A 81 1.31 -19.94 -5.51
C LEU A 81 0.94 -18.52 -5.94
N GLY A 82 0.23 -18.37 -7.06
CA GLY A 82 -0.18 -17.05 -7.57
C GLY A 82 -1.03 -16.29 -6.57
N ILE A 83 -2.10 -16.92 -6.07
CA ILE A 83 -3.01 -16.34 -5.08
C ILE A 83 -2.27 -16.00 -3.79
N SER A 84 -1.42 -16.91 -3.31
CA SER A 84 -0.63 -16.69 -2.08
C SER A 84 0.34 -15.52 -2.22
N ALA A 85 1.00 -15.39 -3.38
CA ALA A 85 1.89 -14.27 -3.67
C ALA A 85 1.14 -12.94 -3.68
N LEU A 86 -0.08 -12.90 -4.25
CA LEU A 86 -0.93 -11.70 -4.21
C LEU A 86 -1.30 -11.31 -2.79
N TYR A 87 -1.67 -12.26 -1.93
CA TYR A 87 -1.95 -11.97 -0.53
C TYR A 87 -0.75 -11.35 0.20
N VAL A 88 0.43 -11.95 0.05
CA VAL A 88 1.66 -11.43 0.68
C VAL A 88 1.96 -10.02 0.17
N LEU A 89 1.90 -9.80 -1.14
CA LEU A 89 2.14 -8.51 -1.77
C LEU A 89 1.15 -7.44 -1.28
N TYR A 90 -0.14 -7.77 -1.30
CA TYR A 90 -1.21 -6.81 -1.02
C TYR A 90 -1.27 -6.47 0.47
N ILE A 91 -1.18 -7.47 1.36
CA ILE A 91 -1.13 -7.24 2.80
C ILE A 91 0.14 -6.48 3.18
N GLY A 92 1.30 -6.85 2.61
CA GLY A 92 2.54 -6.13 2.84
C GLY A 92 2.45 -4.66 2.46
N TYR A 93 1.80 -4.34 1.32
CA TYR A 93 1.59 -2.97 0.91
C TYR A 93 0.60 -2.23 1.81
N LEU A 94 -0.52 -2.87 2.14
CA LEU A 94 -1.54 -2.29 3.03
C LEU A 94 -0.96 -1.93 4.40
N VAL A 95 -0.13 -2.80 4.99
CA VAL A 95 0.57 -2.51 6.25
C VAL A 95 1.48 -1.28 6.11
N SER A 96 2.17 -1.14 4.98
CA SER A 96 3.01 0.05 4.73
C SER A 96 2.19 1.33 4.63
N GLU A 97 1.04 1.28 3.94
CA GLU A 97 0.14 2.43 3.82
C GLU A 97 -0.51 2.79 5.16
N ILE A 98 -0.91 1.80 5.97
CA ILE A 98 -1.39 2.04 7.33
C ILE A 98 -0.30 2.73 8.17
N ASN A 99 0.95 2.26 8.11
CA ASN A 99 2.06 2.90 8.82
C ASN A 99 2.29 4.34 8.35
N SER A 100 2.18 4.61 7.04
CA SER A 100 2.26 5.97 6.50
C SER A 100 1.19 6.89 7.09
N VAL A 101 -0.07 6.42 7.13
CA VAL A 101 -1.19 7.16 7.75
C VAL A 101 -0.92 7.42 9.24
N LEU A 102 -0.46 6.41 9.98
CA LEU A 102 -0.17 6.55 11.41
C LEU A 102 0.98 7.53 11.68
N ASN A 103 2.01 7.55 10.84
CA ASN A 103 3.09 8.54 10.89
C ASN A 103 2.54 9.96 10.71
N HIS A 104 1.58 10.17 9.82
CA HIS A 104 0.92 11.46 9.66
C HIS A 104 0.14 11.92 10.90
N PHE A 105 -0.39 10.98 11.69
CA PHE A 105 -1.00 11.26 12.99
C PHE A 105 -0.01 11.31 14.16
N LYS A 106 1.29 11.09 13.92
CA LYS A 106 2.33 10.93 14.96
C LYS A 106 2.01 9.81 15.96
N LEU A 107 1.27 8.79 15.51
CA LEU A 107 0.92 7.60 16.30
C LEU A 107 1.94 6.47 16.12
N ALA A 108 2.88 6.64 15.19
CA ALA A 108 4.01 5.76 14.97
C ALA A 108 5.29 6.60 14.89
N ASP A 109 6.32 6.19 15.64
CA ASP A 109 7.65 6.80 15.65
C ASP A 109 8.53 6.08 14.63
N ASP A 110 8.45 6.47 13.35
CA ASP A 110 9.50 6.09 12.41
C ASP A 110 9.95 7.30 11.59
N ASP A 111 11.08 7.88 12.03
CA ASP A 111 11.82 8.98 11.40
C ASP A 111 12.54 8.53 10.11
N LYS A 112 12.23 7.31 9.61
CA LYS A 112 12.89 6.71 8.46
C LYS A 112 12.27 7.21 7.16
N THR A 113 13.09 7.91 6.39
CA THR A 113 12.81 8.47 5.06
C THR A 113 12.48 7.43 3.97
N VAL A 114 12.53 6.13 4.28
CA VAL A 114 12.31 5.06 3.30
C VAL A 114 11.17 4.14 3.74
N ASP A 115 10.08 4.23 2.98
CA ASP A 115 8.88 3.38 3.00
C ASP A 115 9.19 1.89 3.28
N PRO A 116 8.59 1.30 4.32
CA PRO A 116 8.79 -0.09 4.71
C PRO A 116 8.62 -1.09 3.57
N PHE A 117 7.67 -0.84 2.66
CA PHE A 117 7.40 -1.74 1.54
C PHE A 117 8.55 -1.79 0.53
N VAL A 118 9.09 -0.63 0.15
CA VAL A 118 10.24 -0.58 -0.77
C VAL A 118 11.47 -1.20 -0.12
N ASN A 119 11.67 -1.00 1.18
CA ASN A 119 12.73 -1.67 1.93
C ASN A 119 12.56 -3.19 1.97
N PHE A 120 11.34 -3.68 2.10
CA PHE A 120 11.04 -5.12 2.03
C PHE A 120 11.46 -5.72 0.69
N PHE A 121 11.07 -5.10 -0.43
CA PHE A 121 11.49 -5.55 -1.76
C PHE A 121 13.00 -5.47 -1.96
N LYS A 122 13.64 -4.35 -1.57
CA LYS A 122 15.10 -4.23 -1.64
C LYS A 122 15.80 -5.36 -0.91
N LYS A 123 15.39 -5.66 0.33
CA LYS A 123 15.97 -6.77 1.12
C LYS A 123 15.76 -8.15 0.50
N ILE A 124 14.63 -8.37 -0.19
CA ILE A 124 14.38 -9.63 -0.91
C ILE A 124 15.33 -9.76 -2.10
N PHE A 125 15.46 -8.71 -2.92
CA PHE A 125 16.32 -8.73 -4.10
C PHE A 125 17.82 -8.76 -3.74
N GLU A 126 18.25 -8.00 -2.72
CA GLU A 126 19.64 -8.02 -2.23
C GLU A 126 20.08 -9.38 -1.64
N LYS A 127 19.13 -10.18 -1.14
CA LYS A 127 19.43 -11.55 -0.69
C LYS A 127 19.61 -12.53 -1.85
N GLY A 128 19.12 -12.21 -3.06
CA GLY A 128 19.28 -13.03 -4.26
C GLY A 128 20.68 -12.95 -4.89
N ASP A 129 21.38 -11.83 -4.72
CA ASP A 129 22.72 -11.58 -5.29
C ASP A 129 23.89 -12.18 -4.48
N LYS A 130 23.61 -12.82 -3.34
CA LYS A 130 24.64 -13.44 -2.47
C LYS A 130 24.75 -14.96 -2.61
N GLN A 131 24.38 -15.53 -3.77
CA GLN A 131 24.60 -16.94 -4.07
C GLN A 131 25.65 -17.14 -5.15
#